data_AF-A0A955SZW0-F1
#
_entry.id   AF-A0A955SZW0-F1
#
_cell.length_a   1.000
_cell.length_b   1.000
_cell.length_c   1.000
_cell.angle_alpha   90.00
_cell.angle_beta   90.00
_cell.angle_gamma   90.00
#
_symmetry.space_group_name_H-M   'P 1'
#
loop_
_entity.id
_entity.type
_entity.pdbx_description
1 polymer ?
#
loop_
_entity_poly.entity_id
_entity_poly.type
_entity_poly.pdbx_seq_one_letter_code
_entity_poly.pdbx_strand_id
1 'polypeptide(L)'
;FGVGKGGAHILIDFFRDLIHWTAHPEPLYQAGGHPLGLDEKYAHKTSLVYNPVNDTFYLYYCAVGNKGRGIGLLTSRAVEGSAPRP
;
A
#
# COMPACT_ATOMS: atom_id res chain seq x y z
N PHE A 1 6.58 8.21 11.22
CA PHE A 1 5.60 7.27 10.64
C PHE A 1 4.42 7.13 11.58
N GLY A 2 3.24 7.63 11.22
CA GLY A 2 2.06 7.66 12.10
C GLY A 2 1.07 8.78 11.75
N VAL A 3 -0.17 8.68 12.22
CA VAL A 3 -1.30 9.56 11.87
C VAL A 3 -1.06 11.02 12.30
N GLY A 4 -0.64 11.85 11.34
CA GLY A 4 -0.89 13.29 11.38
C GLY A 4 -2.35 13.62 11.02
N LYS A 5 -2.68 14.91 10.82
CA LYS A 5 -4.05 15.38 10.52
C LYS A 5 -4.62 14.95 9.13
N GLY A 6 -3.96 14.05 8.40
CA GLY A 6 -4.28 13.75 6.99
C GLY A 6 -4.44 12.27 6.62
N GLY A 7 -4.45 11.35 7.59
CA GLY A 7 -4.55 9.91 7.32
C GLY A 7 -3.24 9.16 7.57
N ALA A 8 -3.18 7.93 7.06
CA ALA A 8 -2.03 7.05 7.15
C ALA A 8 -1.73 6.54 5.75
N HIS A 9 -0.51 6.77 5.29
CA HIS A 9 -0.02 6.41 3.96
C HIS A 9 1.05 5.32 4.07
N ILE A 10 1.34 4.64 2.96
CA ILE A 10 2.42 3.67 2.89
C ILE A 10 3.69 4.40 2.47
N LEU A 11 4.66 4.45 3.39
CA LEU A 11 5.99 5.03 3.20
C LEU A 11 7.02 3.90 3.12
N ILE A 12 8.24 4.22 2.66
CA ILE A 12 9.34 3.26 2.59
C ILE A 12 10.65 3.92 3.03
N ASP A 13 11.43 3.17 3.78
CA ASP A 13 12.76 3.56 4.23
C ASP A 13 13.76 2.48 3.84
N PHE A 14 15.01 2.88 3.61
CA PHE A 14 16.10 2.00 3.24
C PHE A 14 17.22 2.05 4.26
N PHE A 15 17.91 0.94 4.44
CA PHE A 15 19.04 0.82 5.36
C PHE A 15 20.09 -0.15 4.77
N ARG A 16 21.29 -0.12 5.33
CA ARG A 16 22.34 -1.12 5.06
C ARG A 16 22.73 -1.94 6.29
N ASP A 17 22.46 -1.43 7.49
CA ASP A 17 22.96 -1.96 8.77
C ASP A 17 21.88 -2.22 9.82
N LEU A 18 20.59 -2.11 9.43
CA LEU A 18 19.40 -2.23 10.28
C LEU A 18 19.25 -1.13 11.35
N ILE A 19 20.21 -0.20 11.47
CA ILE A 19 20.25 0.84 12.51
C ILE A 19 19.96 2.22 11.90
N HIS A 20 20.59 2.54 10.78
CA HIS A 20 20.46 3.83 10.12
C HIS A 20 19.52 3.72 8.92
N TRP A 21 18.37 4.39 9.05
CA TRP A 21 17.30 4.36 8.06
C TRP A 21 17.22 5.70 7.33
N THR A 22 17.11 5.64 6.00
CA THR A 22 16.88 6.81 5.14
C THR A 22 15.48 6.72 4.55
N ALA A 23 14.63 7.69 4.88
CA ALA A 23 13.28 7.75 4.36
C ALA A 23 13.24 8.16 2.89
N HIS A 24 12.38 7.50 2.12
CA HIS A 24 12.01 8.00 0.79
C HIS A 24 11.11 9.24 0.96
N PRO A 25 11.34 10.33 0.20
CA PRO A 25 10.61 11.58 0.40
C PRO A 25 9.12 11.47 0.08
N GLU A 26 8.78 10.67 -0.93
CA GLU A 26 7.41 10.47 -1.38
C GLU A 26 6.82 9.15 -0.86
N PRO A 27 5.51 9.09 -0.58
CA PRO A 27 4.85 7.84 -0.22
C PRO A 27 4.92 6.84 -1.37
N LEU A 28 5.17 5.57 -1.02
CA LEU A 28 4.99 4.47 -1.95
C LEU A 28 3.51 4.36 -2.38
N TYR A 29 2.59 4.70 -1.47
CA TYR A 29 1.17 4.80 -1.78
C TYR A 29 0.45 5.77 -0.83
N GLN A 30 -0.26 6.73 -1.41
CA GLN A 30 -1.05 7.71 -0.67
C GLN A 30 -2.49 7.19 -0.47
N ALA A 31 -2.93 7.08 0.79
CA ALA A 31 -4.34 6.87 1.14
C ALA A 31 -5.29 7.80 0.35
N GLY A 32 -6.44 7.26 -0.07
CA GLY A 32 -7.35 7.91 -1.02
C GLY A 32 -7.00 7.66 -2.49
N GLY A 33 -5.91 6.94 -2.78
CA GLY A 33 -5.55 6.55 -4.14
C GLY A 33 -6.47 5.47 -4.75
N HIS A 34 -7.29 4.78 -3.96
CA HIS A 34 -8.16 3.73 -4.49
C HIS A 34 -9.38 4.36 -5.20
N PRO A 35 -9.66 4.03 -6.49
CA PRO A 35 -10.71 4.70 -7.28
C PRO A 35 -12.12 4.67 -6.67
N LEU A 36 -12.42 3.63 -5.88
CA LEU A 36 -13.72 3.44 -5.22
C LEU A 36 -13.79 3.98 -3.77
N GLY A 37 -12.75 4.68 -3.30
CA GLY A 37 -12.71 5.26 -1.94
C GLY A 37 -12.55 4.25 -0.81
N LEU A 38 -12.06 3.02 -1.11
CA LEU A 38 -11.93 1.95 -0.12
C LEU A 38 -10.86 2.24 0.95
N ASP A 39 -9.96 3.16 0.68
CA ASP A 39 -8.87 3.58 1.57
C ASP A 39 -8.80 5.10 1.77
N GLU A 40 -9.91 5.82 1.54
CA GLU A 40 -9.99 7.28 1.64
C GLU A 40 -9.51 7.84 2.99
N LYS A 41 -9.62 7.04 4.05
CA LYS A 41 -9.18 7.40 5.40
C LYS A 41 -7.75 6.94 5.67
N TYR A 42 -7.47 5.64 5.46
CA TYR A 42 -6.17 5.05 5.76
C TYR A 42 -5.77 3.94 4.78
N ALA A 43 -4.49 3.93 4.40
CA ALA A 43 -3.79 2.81 3.78
C ALA A 43 -2.55 2.48 4.62
N HIS A 44 -2.60 1.41 5.43
CA HIS A 44 -1.58 1.14 6.47
C HIS A 44 -1.45 -0.36 6.79
N LYS A 45 -0.47 -0.76 7.60
CA LYS A 45 -0.18 -2.16 8.01
C LYS A 45 0.08 -3.06 6.80
N THR A 46 1.31 -3.00 6.31
CA THR A 46 1.70 -3.64 5.06
C THR A 46 2.27 -5.05 5.24
N SER A 47 2.04 -5.90 4.24
CA SER A 47 2.78 -7.13 3.99
C SER A 47 3.16 -7.16 2.51
N LEU A 48 4.45 -7.25 2.21
CA LEU A 48 4.99 -7.24 0.85
C LEU A 48 5.56 -8.61 0.51
N VAL A 49 5.09 -9.20 -0.59
CA VAL A 49 5.56 -10.50 -1.07
C VAL A 49 5.98 -10.38 -2.53
N TYR A 50 7.14 -10.94 -2.88
CA TYR A 50 7.59 -11.05 -4.26
C TYR A 50 7.30 -12.46 -4.78
N ASN A 51 6.63 -12.56 -5.93
CA ASN A 51 6.43 -13.81 -6.64
C ASN A 51 7.37 -13.88 -7.86
N PRO A 52 8.39 -14.76 -7.86
CA PRO A 52 9.31 -14.88 -8.98
C PRO A 52 8.69 -15.53 -10.22
N VAL A 53 7.58 -16.27 -10.09
CA VAL A 53 6.94 -16.96 -11.22
C VAL A 53 6.37 -15.96 -12.25
N ASN A 54 5.89 -14.82 -11.78
CA ASN A 54 5.32 -13.77 -12.62
C ASN A 54 5.97 -12.39 -12.39
N ASP A 55 7.15 -12.36 -11.77
CA ASP A 55 7.95 -11.15 -11.53
C ASP A 55 7.11 -9.98 -10.95
N THR A 56 6.30 -10.28 -9.93
CA THR A 56 5.33 -9.32 -9.37
C THR A 56 5.44 -9.20 -7.85
N PHE A 57 5.44 -7.97 -7.37
CA PHE A 57 5.25 -7.64 -5.96
C PHE A 57 3.77 -7.52 -5.63
N TYR A 58 3.36 -8.15 -4.52
CA TYR A 58 2.03 -8.11 -3.94
C TYR A 58 2.11 -7.38 -2.60
N LEU A 59 1.55 -6.18 -2.54
CA LEU A 59 1.50 -5.35 -1.34
C LEU A 59 0.09 -5.41 -0.76
N TYR A 60 -0.08 -6.25 0.26
CA TYR A 60 -1.30 -6.29 1.06
C TYR A 60 -1.26 -5.18 2.10
N TYR A 61 -2.39 -4.51 2.30
CA TYR A 61 -2.49 -3.42 3.28
C TYR A 61 -3.90 -3.36 3.86
N CYS A 62 -4.03 -2.73 5.02
CA CYS A 62 -5.32 -2.40 5.62
C CYS A 62 -5.88 -1.12 4.99
N ALA A 63 -6.91 -1.29 4.17
CA ALA A 63 -7.70 -0.22 3.56
C ALA A 63 -8.82 0.19 4.53
N VAL A 64 -8.96 1.49 4.78
CA VAL A 64 -10.06 2.05 5.57
C VAL A 64 -10.69 3.19 4.81
N GLY A 65 -11.98 3.08 4.54
CA GLY A 65 -12.72 4.10 3.80
C GLY A 65 -14.23 3.94 3.88
N ASN A 66 -14.91 4.31 2.81
CA ASN A 66 -16.37 4.41 2.74
C ASN A 66 -17.12 3.07 2.99
N LYS A 67 -16.43 1.92 2.87
CA LYS A 67 -16.97 0.57 3.14
C LYS A 67 -16.44 -0.07 4.43
N GLY A 68 -15.84 0.72 5.33
CA GLY A 68 -15.29 0.22 6.59
C GLY A 68 -13.82 -0.17 6.47
N ARG A 69 -13.43 -1.29 7.12
CA ARG A 69 -12.03 -1.74 7.22
C ARG A 69 -11.87 -3.11 6.55
N GLY A 70 -10.92 -3.22 5.63
CA GLY A 70 -10.61 -4.47 4.92
C GLY A 70 -9.13 -4.60 4.57
N ILE A 71 -8.81 -5.69 3.86
CA ILE A 71 -7.49 -5.91 3.26
C ILE A 71 -7.57 -5.52 1.79
N GLY A 72 -6.79 -4.51 1.39
CA GLY A 72 -6.55 -4.15 0.00
C GLY A 72 -5.30 -4.83 -0.56
N LEU A 73 -5.19 -4.85 -1.88
CA LEU A 73 -4.04 -5.38 -2.60
C LEU A 73 -3.60 -4.38 -3.67
N LEU A 74 -2.31 -4.05 -3.67
CA LEU A 74 -1.63 -3.36 -4.77
C LEU A 74 -0.62 -4.32 -5.41
N THR A 75 -0.47 -4.28 -6.72
CA THR A 75 0.51 -5.09 -7.45
C THR A 75 1.42 -4.22 -8.30
N SER A 76 2.71 -4.57 -8.37
CA SER A 76 3.68 -3.82 -9.21
C SER A 76 3.46 -3.99 -10.71
N ARG A 77 2.67 -4.99 -11.09
CA ARG A 77 2.24 -5.29 -12.46
C ARG A 77 0.75 -5.61 -12.45
N ALA A 78 0.06 -5.39 -13.57
CA ALA A 78 -1.30 -5.86 -13.73
C ALA A 78 -1.34 -7.39 -13.63
N VAL A 79 -2.31 -7.93 -12.90
CA VAL A 79 -2.53 -9.38 -12.75
C VAL A 79 -3.79 -9.74 -13.53
N GLU A 80 -3.76 -10.86 -14.25
CA GLU A 80 -4.93 -11.34 -14.98
C GLU A 80 -6.14 -11.46 -14.04
N GLY A 81 -7.29 -10.90 -14.48
CA GLY A 81 -8.51 -10.86 -13.67
C GLY A 81 -8.60 -9.71 -12.67
N SER A 82 -7.62 -8.79 -12.62
CA SER A 82 -7.68 -7.57 -11.77
C SER A 82 -8.56 -6.45 -12.34
N ALA A 83 -9.16 -6.64 -13.52
CA ALA A 83 -10.11 -5.69 -14.07
C ALA A 83 -11.36 -5.60 -13.17
N PRO A 84 -11.94 -4.41 -12.96
CA PRO A 84 -13.20 -4.29 -12.24
C PRO A 84 -14.24 -5.18 -12.93
N ARG A 85 -14.82 -6.13 -12.17
CA ARG A 85 -16.04 -6.80 -12.64
C ARG A 85 -17.16 -5.76 -12.67
N PRO A 86 -17.98 -5.72 -13.74
CA PRO A 86 -19.08 -4.76 -13.87
C PRO A 86 -20.09 -4.89 -12.73
#